data_AF-A0A938F9B1-F1
#
_entry.id   AF-A0A938F9B1-F1
#
_cell.length_a   1.000
_cell.length_b   1.000
_cell.length_c   1.000
_cell.angle_alpha   90.00
_cell.angle_beta   90.00
_cell.angle_gamma   90.00
#
_symmetry.space_group_name_H-M   'P 1'
#
loop_
_entity.id
_entity.type
_entity.pdbx_description
1 polymer ?
#
loop_
_entity_poly.entity_id
_entity_poly.type
_entity_poly.pdbx_seq_one_letter_code
_entity_poly.pdbx_strand_id
1 'polypeptide(L)'
;MRKRALRPFMASAIAAISLFATLEFALISGASAQLPIEEEAIATAPVNVSANLKTNAPEENGPALPTLIEMSNATTVRSMDMLMVSVMVQQVEKARTPKGAKKIAAEIAKEKYGWGSYQFSCLNTLWTRESKWNYRARNPRTGAHGIPQALPAAKMDVIHTDWRTNPVTQIRWGLHYIDVRYETPCKALAKFKRSRYY
;
A
#
# COMPACT_ATOMS: atom_id res chain seq x y z
N MET A 1 18.31 -59.11 39.89
CA MET A 1 17.70 -58.03 40.70
C MET A 1 16.47 -57.46 39.98
N ARG A 2 15.32 -57.47 40.66
CA ARG A 2 14.08 -56.67 40.49
C ARG A 2 13.34 -56.62 39.11
N LYS A 3 12.43 -57.59 38.97
CA LYS A 3 11.01 -57.56 38.53
C LYS A 3 10.48 -56.42 37.63
N ARG A 4 9.87 -56.85 36.51
CA ARG A 4 8.83 -56.18 35.69
C ARG A 4 7.73 -55.55 36.55
N ALA A 5 7.23 -54.39 36.12
CA ALA A 5 5.88 -53.91 36.43
C ALA A 5 5.25 -53.28 35.18
N LEU A 6 4.32 -54.01 34.56
CA LEU A 6 3.22 -53.45 33.75
C LEU A 6 2.35 -52.58 34.68
N ARG A 7 1.82 -51.47 34.16
CA ARG A 7 0.62 -50.84 34.73
C ARG A 7 -0.50 -50.80 33.68
N PRO A 8 -1.76 -51.01 34.10
CA PRO A 8 -2.88 -51.35 33.23
C PRO A 8 -3.65 -50.15 32.66
N PHE A 9 -4.42 -50.45 31.60
CA PHE A 9 -5.55 -49.71 31.04
C PHE A 9 -6.61 -49.33 32.10
N MET A 10 -7.20 -48.14 31.98
CA MET A 10 -8.64 -47.82 32.20
C MET A 10 -8.93 -46.46 31.51
N ALA A 11 -9.77 -46.43 30.47
CA ALA A 11 -11.18 -46.01 30.47
C ALA A 11 -11.36 -44.47 30.66
N SER A 12 -11.77 -43.74 29.62
CA SER A 12 -13.16 -43.46 29.21
C SER A 12 -13.68 -42.14 29.82
N ALA A 13 -13.94 -41.15 28.98
CA ALA A 13 -15.01 -40.17 29.19
C ALA A 13 -15.24 -39.36 27.91
N ILE A 14 -16.28 -39.78 27.18
CA ILE A 14 -17.03 -38.95 26.24
C ILE A 14 -17.66 -37.82 27.06
N ALA A 15 -17.47 -36.58 26.65
CA ALA A 15 -18.32 -35.47 27.06
C ALA A 15 -18.54 -34.56 25.85
N ALA A 16 -19.64 -34.85 25.14
CA ALA A 16 -20.23 -33.99 24.16
C ALA A 16 -20.68 -32.68 24.84
N ILE A 17 -20.12 -31.55 24.42
CA ILE A 17 -20.68 -30.23 24.71
C ILE A 17 -21.37 -29.78 23.43
N SER A 18 -22.63 -30.23 23.30
CA SER A 18 -23.65 -29.52 22.56
C SER A 18 -24.03 -28.28 23.38
N LEU A 19 -23.93 -27.09 22.81
CA LEU A 19 -25.01 -26.10 22.76
C LEU A 19 -24.49 -24.77 22.17
N PHE A 20 -25.39 -24.07 21.47
CA PHE A 20 -25.28 -22.72 20.90
C PHE A 20 -24.70 -22.58 19.48
N ALA A 21 -25.55 -22.82 18.47
CA ALA A 21 -25.62 -21.97 17.28
C ALA A 21 -26.89 -22.25 16.46
N THR A 22 -28.01 -21.63 16.84
CA THR A 22 -29.09 -21.34 15.88
C THR A 22 -29.49 -19.89 16.09
N LEU A 23 -28.74 -18.99 15.45
CA LEU A 23 -29.16 -17.60 15.29
C LEU A 23 -30.10 -17.57 14.09
N GLU A 24 -31.33 -17.15 14.36
CA GLU A 24 -32.40 -16.98 13.41
C GLU A 24 -31.97 -16.08 12.24
N PHE A 25 -32.15 -16.60 11.02
CA PHE A 25 -32.09 -15.81 9.80
C PHE A 25 -33.39 -15.01 9.71
N ALA A 26 -33.39 -13.79 10.26
CA ALA A 26 -34.46 -12.84 10.02
C ALA A 26 -34.39 -12.37 8.57
N LEU A 27 -35.38 -12.79 7.78
CA LEU A 27 -35.74 -12.21 6.49
C LEU A 27 -35.99 -10.71 6.65
N ILE A 28 -35.09 -9.88 6.12
CA ILE A 28 -35.40 -8.47 5.88
C ILE A 28 -35.99 -8.37 4.48
N SER A 29 -37.30 -8.10 4.48
CA SER A 29 -38.10 -7.65 3.35
C SER A 29 -37.42 -6.50 2.59
N GLY A 30 -37.56 -6.54 1.27
CA GLY A 30 -37.16 -5.46 0.39
C GLY A 30 -37.83 -4.14 0.76
N ALA A 31 -37.03 -3.10 0.83
CA ALA A 31 -37.45 -1.72 0.70
C ALA A 31 -36.45 -1.02 -0.23
N SER A 32 -36.84 -0.88 -1.50
CA SER A 32 -36.19 0.00 -2.45
C SER A 32 -36.41 1.44 -1.98
N ALA A 33 -35.43 1.99 -1.27
CA ALA A 33 -35.39 3.42 -1.00
C ALA A 33 -34.82 4.11 -2.24
N GLN A 34 -35.72 4.56 -3.11
CA GLN A 34 -35.44 5.59 -4.11
C GLN A 34 -35.13 6.88 -3.33
N LEU A 35 -33.89 7.37 -3.42
CA LEU A 35 -33.58 8.73 -2.98
C LEU A 35 -33.90 9.70 -4.13
N PRO A 36 -34.60 10.81 -3.86
CA PRO A 36 -34.83 11.85 -4.86
C PRO A 36 -33.49 12.45 -5.29
N ILE A 37 -33.27 12.51 -6.60
CA ILE A 37 -32.24 13.33 -7.20
C ILE A 37 -32.76 14.78 -7.08
N GLU A 38 -32.14 15.58 -6.23
CA GLU A 38 -32.26 17.03 -6.31
C GLU A 38 -31.36 17.51 -7.46
N GLU A 39 -32.03 17.93 -8.53
CA GLU A 39 -31.50 18.52 -9.74
C GLU A 39 -31.13 19.99 -9.47
N GLU A 40 -29.88 20.27 -9.10
CA GLU A 40 -29.34 21.62 -9.27
C GLU A 40 -28.77 21.76 -10.69
N ALA A 41 -29.51 22.49 -11.50
CA ALA A 41 -29.15 22.90 -12.85
C ALA A 41 -27.86 23.73 -12.83
N ILE A 42 -26.76 23.16 -13.35
CA ILE A 42 -25.62 23.94 -13.81
C ILE A 42 -25.81 24.18 -15.30
N ALA A 43 -26.12 25.44 -15.61
CA ALA A 43 -26.38 25.97 -16.93
C ALA A 43 -25.33 25.55 -17.97
N THR A 44 -25.83 25.00 -19.07
CA THR A 44 -25.17 24.92 -20.36
C THR A 44 -24.84 26.34 -20.87
N ALA A 45 -23.56 26.69 -20.89
CA ALA A 45 -23.06 27.77 -21.73
C ALA A 45 -22.07 27.18 -22.76
N PRO A 46 -22.35 27.26 -24.07
CA PRO A 46 -21.41 26.82 -25.09
C PRO A 46 -20.28 27.84 -25.20
N VAL A 47 -19.08 27.50 -24.71
CA VAL A 47 -17.89 28.30 -25.00
C VAL A 47 -17.38 27.92 -26.39
N ASN A 48 -17.89 28.62 -27.39
CA ASN A 48 -17.39 28.60 -28.75
C ASN A 48 -16.09 29.40 -28.82
N VAL A 49 -14.92 28.75 -28.68
CA VAL A 49 -13.64 29.41 -29.00
C VAL A 49 -13.33 29.13 -30.46
N SER A 50 -13.79 30.04 -31.32
CA SER A 50 -13.39 30.13 -32.72
C SER A 50 -11.87 30.09 -32.85
N ALA A 51 -11.40 29.15 -33.65
CA ALA A 51 -10.09 29.19 -34.26
C ALA A 51 -9.95 30.46 -35.10
N ASN A 52 -8.92 31.29 -34.86
CA ASN A 52 -8.00 31.79 -35.88
C ASN A 52 -6.94 32.71 -35.24
N LEU A 53 -5.66 32.31 -35.23
CA LEU A 53 -4.60 33.26 -35.58
C LEU A 53 -3.38 32.49 -36.11
N LYS A 54 -3.17 32.63 -37.42
CA LYS A 54 -2.00 32.18 -38.17
C LYS A 54 -0.90 33.23 -38.11
N THR A 55 0.33 32.70 -38.19
CA THR A 55 1.60 33.25 -38.75
C THR A 55 2.33 34.37 -38.01
N ASN A 56 3.59 34.12 -37.63
CA ASN A 56 4.79 34.55 -38.39
C ASN A 56 6.07 33.99 -37.75
N ALA A 57 6.99 33.48 -38.58
CA ALA A 57 8.36 33.09 -38.18
C ALA A 57 9.23 34.32 -37.88
N PRO A 58 10.30 34.16 -37.09
CA PRO A 58 11.62 34.34 -37.69
C PRO A 58 12.64 33.26 -37.27
N GLU A 59 13.53 32.95 -38.23
CA GLU A 59 14.82 32.29 -38.04
C GLU A 59 15.77 33.13 -37.17
N GLU A 60 16.49 32.50 -36.21
CA GLU A 60 17.96 32.64 -36.08
C GLU A 60 18.56 31.76 -34.95
N ASN A 61 19.43 30.82 -35.36
CA ASN A 61 20.73 30.40 -34.81
C ASN A 61 21.05 30.54 -33.29
N GLY A 62 21.13 29.41 -32.58
CA GLY A 62 21.77 29.28 -31.25
C GLY A 62 21.91 27.81 -30.79
N PRO A 63 22.94 27.43 -30.01
CA PRO A 63 23.36 26.04 -29.85
C PRO A 63 22.41 25.23 -28.95
N ALA A 64 22.07 24.02 -29.40
CA ALA A 64 21.11 23.12 -28.78
C ALA A 64 21.51 22.69 -27.35
N LEU A 65 20.76 23.16 -26.37
CA LEU A 65 20.57 22.45 -25.10
C LEU A 65 19.69 21.22 -25.38
N PRO A 66 20.00 20.02 -24.84
CA PRO A 66 19.11 18.87 -24.98
C PRO A 66 17.92 19.04 -24.01
N THR A 67 16.96 19.86 -24.42
CA THR A 67 15.61 19.90 -23.86
C THR A 67 14.67 19.88 -25.04
N LEU A 68 14.17 18.69 -25.36
CA LEU A 68 12.80 18.45 -25.77
C LEU A 68 12.65 16.96 -26.03
N ILE A 69 11.70 16.35 -25.33
CA ILE A 69 11.07 15.13 -25.83
C ILE A 69 10.50 15.53 -27.19
N GLU A 70 11.02 14.94 -28.27
CA GLU A 70 10.39 15.04 -29.58
C GLU A 70 9.01 14.37 -29.50
N MET A 71 7.98 15.17 -29.30
CA MET A 71 6.58 14.78 -29.52
C MET A 71 6.29 14.73 -31.04
N SER A 72 7.18 14.11 -31.83
CA SER A 72 7.16 14.16 -33.30
C SER A 72 6.23 13.14 -33.97
N ASN A 73 5.43 12.42 -33.19
CA ASN A 73 4.24 11.77 -33.73
C ASN A 73 3.19 11.88 -32.64
N ALA A 74 2.10 12.62 -32.88
CA ALA A 74 1.11 12.96 -31.87
C ALA A 74 0.53 11.72 -31.18
N THR A 75 1.19 11.25 -30.13
CA THR A 75 0.62 10.33 -29.15
C THR A 75 -0.37 11.16 -28.34
N THR A 76 -1.64 11.13 -28.74
CA THR A 76 -2.73 11.67 -27.93
C THR A 76 -2.68 10.97 -26.57
N VAL A 77 -2.18 11.66 -25.54
CA VAL A 77 -2.31 11.21 -24.14
C VAL A 77 -3.81 11.20 -23.84
N ARG A 78 -4.39 10.03 -23.59
CA ARG A 78 -5.83 9.96 -23.33
C ARG A 78 -6.09 10.66 -21.99
N SER A 79 -7.21 11.35 -21.87
CA SER A 79 -7.63 11.99 -20.61
C SER A 79 -7.64 10.99 -19.44
N MET A 80 -7.93 9.72 -19.72
CA MET A 80 -7.88 8.63 -18.75
C MET A 80 -6.45 8.34 -18.24
N ASP A 81 -5.44 8.40 -19.10
CA ASP A 81 -4.05 8.14 -18.73
C ASP A 81 -3.54 9.25 -17.79
N MET A 82 -3.87 10.51 -18.13
CA MET A 82 -3.55 11.66 -17.28
C MET A 82 -4.28 11.59 -15.92
N LEU A 83 -5.55 11.15 -15.90
CA LEU A 83 -6.29 10.93 -14.66
C LEU A 83 -5.64 9.87 -13.77
N MET A 84 -5.21 8.74 -14.36
CA MET A 84 -4.56 7.66 -13.62
C MET A 84 -3.23 8.12 -13.01
N VAL A 85 -2.42 8.86 -13.77
CA VAL A 85 -1.17 9.45 -13.28
C VAL A 85 -1.45 10.42 -12.12
N SER A 86 -2.45 11.29 -12.24
CA SER A 86 -2.85 12.21 -11.17
C SER A 86 -3.23 11.46 -9.89
N VAL A 87 -4.03 10.40 -9.99
CA VAL A 87 -4.42 9.57 -8.84
C VAL A 87 -3.21 8.90 -8.18
N MET A 88 -2.29 8.35 -8.97
CA MET A 88 -1.05 7.74 -8.48
C MET A 88 -0.20 8.76 -7.71
N VAL A 89 -0.02 9.96 -8.26
CA VAL A 89 0.72 11.05 -7.61
C VAL A 89 0.04 11.45 -6.30
N GLN A 90 -1.28 11.61 -6.28
CA GLN A 90 -2.02 11.91 -5.04
C GLN A 90 -1.81 10.82 -3.97
N GLN A 91 -1.75 9.55 -4.36
CA GLN A 91 -1.47 8.46 -3.43
C GLN A 91 -0.07 8.59 -2.82
N VAL A 92 0.94 8.90 -3.65
CA VAL A 92 2.31 9.14 -3.19
C VAL A 92 2.36 10.33 -2.23
N GLU A 93 1.69 11.44 -2.56
CA GLU A 93 1.65 12.62 -1.69
C GLU A 93 0.98 12.32 -0.33
N LYS A 94 -0.13 11.59 -0.33
CA LYS A 94 -0.78 11.13 0.91
C LYS A 94 0.18 10.28 1.75
N ALA A 95 0.91 9.36 1.11
CA ALA A 95 1.89 8.49 1.75
C ALA A 95 3.11 9.22 2.33
N ARG A 96 3.36 10.50 2.01
CA ARG A 96 4.47 11.27 2.60
C ARG A 96 4.25 11.60 4.07
N THR A 97 3.02 11.50 4.56
CA THR A 97 2.70 11.65 5.98
C THR A 97 2.64 10.28 6.68
N PRO A 98 3.01 10.17 7.97
CA PRO A 98 2.88 8.93 8.73
C PRO A 98 1.46 8.34 8.72
N LYS A 99 0.43 9.20 8.78
CA LYS A 99 -0.98 8.78 8.75
C LYS A 99 -1.35 8.18 7.39
N GLY A 100 -0.99 8.84 6.29
CA GLY A 100 -1.28 8.34 4.95
C GLY A 100 -0.45 7.11 4.59
N ALA A 101 0.82 7.07 5.00
CA ALA A 101 1.68 5.88 4.83
C ALA A 101 1.06 4.64 5.51
N LYS A 102 0.56 4.79 6.75
CA LYS A 102 -0.15 3.72 7.46
C LYS A 102 -1.39 3.25 6.72
N LYS A 103 -2.22 4.18 6.24
CA LYS A 103 -3.44 3.85 5.51
C LYS A 103 -3.13 3.05 4.24
N ILE A 104 -2.20 3.56 3.43
CA ILE A 104 -1.80 2.91 2.17
C ILE A 104 -1.13 1.56 2.44
N ALA A 105 -0.31 1.45 3.48
CA ALA A 105 0.28 0.17 3.87
C ALA A 105 -0.77 -0.84 4.34
N ALA A 106 -1.81 -0.40 5.06
CA ALA A 106 -2.91 -1.28 5.48
C ALA A 106 -3.73 -1.78 4.29
N GLU A 107 -4.02 -0.91 3.33
CA GLU A 107 -4.71 -1.25 2.09
C GLU A 107 -3.91 -2.29 1.30
N ILE A 108 -2.62 -2.02 1.02
CA ILE A 108 -1.75 -2.96 0.29
C ILE A 108 -1.57 -4.27 1.06
N ALA A 109 -1.40 -4.21 2.39
CA ALA A 109 -1.25 -5.41 3.23
C ALA A 109 -2.48 -6.32 3.13
N LYS A 110 -3.68 -5.73 3.17
CA LYS A 110 -4.94 -6.47 3.07
C LYS A 110 -5.15 -7.03 1.66
N GLU A 111 -5.03 -6.18 0.64
CA GLU A 111 -5.36 -6.53 -0.74
C GLU A 111 -4.37 -7.54 -1.34
N LYS A 112 -3.07 -7.35 -1.13
CA LYS A 112 -2.03 -8.16 -1.78
C LYS A 112 -1.66 -9.41 -0.98
N TYR A 113 -1.69 -9.34 0.35
CA TYR A 113 -1.16 -10.39 1.23
C TYR A 113 -2.23 -11.03 2.13
N GLY A 114 -3.47 -10.54 2.10
CA GLY A 114 -4.53 -11.01 3.00
C GLY A 114 -4.27 -10.65 4.48
N TRP A 115 -3.34 -9.75 4.75
CA TRP A 115 -2.99 -9.35 6.11
C TRP A 115 -4.02 -8.37 6.66
N GLY A 116 -4.94 -8.90 7.47
CA GLY A 116 -5.94 -8.11 8.17
C GLY A 116 -5.38 -7.21 9.29
N SER A 117 -6.29 -6.59 10.04
CA SER A 117 -5.98 -5.62 11.10
C SER A 117 -5.00 -6.14 12.14
N TYR A 118 -5.08 -7.42 12.50
CA TYR A 118 -4.17 -8.06 13.45
C TYR A 118 -2.71 -8.01 12.97
N GLN A 119 -2.44 -8.47 11.74
CA GLN A 119 -1.10 -8.43 11.16
C GLN A 119 -0.62 -6.99 10.97
N PHE A 120 -1.53 -6.09 10.54
CA PHE A 120 -1.19 -4.68 10.42
C PHE A 120 -0.80 -4.03 11.76
N SER A 121 -1.39 -4.44 12.88
CA SER A 121 -0.99 -3.94 14.20
C SER A 121 0.46 -4.30 14.55
N CYS A 122 0.91 -5.50 14.17
CA CYS A 122 2.30 -5.93 14.30
C CYS A 122 3.21 -5.10 13.40
N LEU A 123 2.83 -4.91 12.13
CA LEU A 123 3.56 -4.07 11.18
C LEU A 123 3.71 -2.63 11.69
N ASN A 124 2.62 -2.04 12.17
CA ASN A 124 2.61 -0.68 12.70
C ASN A 124 3.53 -0.54 13.91
N THR A 125 3.55 -1.52 14.80
CA THR A 125 4.51 -1.55 15.90
C THR A 125 5.95 -1.60 15.40
N LEU A 126 6.23 -2.49 14.44
CA LEU A 126 7.55 -2.70 13.86
C LEU A 126 8.08 -1.43 13.18
N TRP A 127 7.37 -0.92 12.17
CA TRP A 127 7.82 0.25 11.40
C TRP A 127 7.75 1.56 12.19
N THR A 128 6.92 1.65 13.23
CA THR A 128 7.01 2.78 14.17
C THR A 128 8.34 2.78 14.93
N ARG A 129 8.88 1.60 15.28
CA ARG A 129 10.18 1.48 15.96
C ARG A 129 11.36 1.71 15.02
N GLU A 130 11.22 1.34 13.75
CA GLU A 130 12.26 1.53 12.73
C GLU A 130 12.44 3.00 12.35
N SER A 131 11.34 3.69 12.01
CA SER A 131 11.42 5.00 11.36
C SER A 131 10.36 5.99 11.81
N LYS A 132 9.45 5.58 12.71
CA LYS A 132 8.21 6.32 13.01
C LYS A 132 7.40 6.62 11.74
N TRP A 133 7.47 5.74 10.74
CA TRP A 133 6.84 5.91 9.43
C TRP A 133 7.35 7.10 8.61
N ASN A 134 8.56 7.59 8.90
CA ASN A 134 9.19 8.65 8.12
C ASN A 134 9.94 8.06 6.92
N TYR A 135 9.47 8.36 5.71
CA TYR A 135 10.09 7.90 4.47
C TYR A 135 11.48 8.49 4.20
N ARG A 136 11.83 9.60 4.87
CA ARG A 136 13.15 10.22 4.82
C ARG A 136 14.08 9.73 5.92
N ALA A 137 13.63 8.83 6.80
CA ALA A 137 14.45 8.33 7.90
C ALA A 137 15.72 7.67 7.36
N ARG A 138 16.89 8.13 7.82
CA ARG A 138 18.18 7.56 7.46
C ARG A 138 19.00 7.34 8.73
N ASN A 139 19.49 6.12 8.91
CA ASN A 139 20.49 5.84 9.94
C ASN A 139 21.88 6.31 9.44
N PRO A 140 22.52 7.28 10.09
CA PRO A 140 23.81 7.82 9.62
C PRO A 140 24.97 6.82 9.73
N ARG A 141 24.88 5.84 10.65
CA ARG A 141 25.95 4.86 10.88
C ARG A 141 25.88 3.70 9.91
N THR A 142 24.69 3.16 9.66
CA THR A 142 24.51 1.96 8.81
C THR A 142 24.06 2.29 7.39
N GLY A 143 23.52 3.48 7.15
CA GLY A 143 22.92 3.85 5.86
C GLY A 143 21.53 3.25 5.61
N ALA A 144 20.92 2.58 6.60
CA ALA A 144 19.55 2.10 6.49
C ALA A 144 18.58 3.26 6.20
N HIS A 145 17.60 3.03 5.31
CA HIS A 145 16.76 4.12 4.79
C HIS A 145 15.27 3.77 4.74
N GLY A 146 14.45 4.81 4.89
CA GLY A 146 13.02 4.78 4.64
C GLY A 146 12.19 4.18 5.75
N ILE A 147 10.91 3.99 5.46
CA ILE A 147 9.91 3.42 6.36
C ILE A 147 10.36 2.05 6.93
N PRO A 148 10.80 1.08 6.10
CA PRO A 148 11.20 -0.24 6.58
C PRO A 148 12.64 -0.31 7.10
N GLN A 149 13.42 0.78 7.00
CA GLN A 149 14.87 0.82 7.29
C GLN A 149 15.66 -0.24 6.48
N ALA A 150 15.50 -0.20 5.16
CA ALA A 150 16.14 -1.15 4.23
C ALA A 150 17.67 -1.05 4.24
N LEU A 151 18.38 -2.19 4.26
CA LEU A 151 19.84 -2.28 4.24
C LEU A 151 20.36 -3.37 3.26
N PRO A 152 21.18 -2.99 2.26
CA PRO A 152 21.34 -1.64 1.72
C PRO A 152 20.02 -1.10 1.12
N ALA A 153 19.85 0.22 1.18
CA ALA A 153 18.63 0.88 0.68
C ALA A 153 18.36 0.64 -0.82
N ALA A 154 19.42 0.44 -1.61
CA ALA A 154 19.35 0.11 -3.04
C ALA A 154 18.57 -1.19 -3.35
N LYS A 155 18.33 -2.06 -2.36
CA LYS A 155 17.45 -3.23 -2.54
C LYS A 155 16.03 -2.83 -2.94
N MET A 156 15.59 -1.60 -2.67
CA MET A 156 14.29 -1.08 -3.09
C MET A 156 14.18 -0.82 -4.60
N ASP A 157 15.30 -0.77 -5.33
CA ASP A 157 15.32 -0.55 -6.79
C ASP A 157 14.57 -1.65 -7.56
N VAL A 158 14.45 -2.85 -6.98
CA VAL A 158 13.68 -3.96 -7.57
C VAL A 158 12.18 -3.68 -7.67
N ILE A 159 11.66 -2.74 -6.87
CA ILE A 159 10.28 -2.27 -6.99
C ILE A 159 10.25 -1.11 -7.98
N HIS A 160 10.92 0.00 -7.65
CA HIS A 160 11.11 1.17 -8.51
C HIS A 160 12.35 1.96 -8.05
N THR A 161 12.98 2.69 -8.97
CA THR A 161 14.20 3.50 -8.71
C THR A 161 13.93 4.79 -7.92
N ASP A 162 12.66 5.19 -7.79
CA ASP A 162 12.22 6.43 -7.14
C ASP A 162 12.04 6.33 -5.61
N TRP A 163 12.49 5.23 -5.00
CA TRP A 163 12.26 4.92 -3.58
C TRP A 163 12.74 5.99 -2.59
N ARG A 164 13.67 6.87 -2.99
CA ARG A 164 14.14 7.98 -2.14
C ARG A 164 13.07 9.04 -1.88
N THR A 165 12.18 9.25 -2.84
CA THR A 165 11.13 10.28 -2.79
C THR A 165 9.73 9.68 -2.77
N ASN A 166 9.60 8.38 -3.07
CA ASN A 166 8.35 7.66 -3.13
C ASN A 166 8.14 6.71 -1.91
N PRO A 167 7.38 7.13 -0.88
CA PRO A 167 7.02 6.27 0.24
C PRO A 167 6.23 5.00 -0.15
N VAL A 168 5.46 5.03 -1.25
CA VAL A 168 4.71 3.86 -1.71
C VAL A 168 5.65 2.76 -2.19
N THR A 169 6.72 3.13 -2.90
CA THR A 169 7.79 2.20 -3.29
C THR A 169 8.43 1.56 -2.06
N GLN A 170 8.74 2.35 -1.02
CA GLN A 170 9.30 1.83 0.24
C GLN A 170 8.35 0.87 0.94
N ILE A 171 7.04 1.20 1.00
CA ILE A 171 6.01 0.35 1.61
C ILE A 171 5.88 -0.97 0.85
N ARG A 172 5.78 -0.92 -0.49
CA ARG A 172 5.68 -2.13 -1.33
C ARG A 172 6.86 -3.06 -1.13
N TRP A 173 8.07 -2.50 -1.14
CA TRP A 173 9.29 -3.27 -0.89
C TRP A 173 9.30 -3.88 0.51
N GLY A 174 9.00 -3.08 1.54
CA GLY A 174 9.03 -3.54 2.93
C GLY A 174 8.00 -4.64 3.20
N LEU A 175 6.79 -4.53 2.65
CA LEU A 175 5.78 -5.59 2.75
C LEU A 175 6.23 -6.87 2.04
N HIS A 176 6.78 -6.75 0.83
CA HIS A 176 7.29 -7.90 0.08
C HIS A 176 8.46 -8.59 0.79
N TYR A 177 9.37 -7.80 1.38
CA TYR A 177 10.47 -8.32 2.18
C TYR A 177 9.95 -9.12 3.40
N ILE A 178 8.94 -8.61 4.09
CA ILE A 178 8.32 -9.32 5.22
C ILE A 178 7.67 -10.64 4.76
N ASP A 179 6.97 -10.62 3.64
CA ASP A 179 6.31 -11.80 3.06
C ASP A 179 7.34 -12.91 2.76
N VAL A 180 8.39 -12.58 2.00
CA VAL A 180 9.39 -13.57 1.57
C VAL A 180 10.26 -14.07 2.73
N ARG A 181 10.53 -13.24 3.75
CA ARG A 181 11.48 -13.59 4.83
C ARG A 181 10.83 -14.12 6.10
N TYR A 182 9.61 -13.67 6.39
CA TYR A 182 8.92 -13.96 7.64
C TYR A 182 7.52 -14.50 7.45
N GLU A 183 6.99 -14.51 6.23
CA GLU A 183 5.61 -14.87 5.85
C GLU A 183 4.54 -13.92 6.41
N THR A 184 4.74 -13.35 7.61
CA THR A 184 3.78 -12.44 8.25
C THR A 184 4.43 -11.34 9.07
N PRO A 185 3.80 -10.15 9.19
CA PRO A 185 4.29 -9.06 10.04
C PRO A 185 4.46 -9.42 11.51
N CYS A 186 3.60 -10.27 12.08
CA CYS A 186 3.75 -10.68 13.48
C CYS A 186 4.97 -11.59 13.68
N LYS A 187 5.30 -12.47 12.72
CA LYS A 187 6.54 -13.26 12.76
C LYS A 187 7.77 -12.35 12.65
N ALA A 188 7.74 -11.34 11.76
CA ALA A 188 8.79 -10.34 11.65
C ALA A 188 8.97 -9.55 12.96
N LEU A 189 7.88 -9.10 13.58
CA LEU A 189 7.92 -8.41 14.87
C LEU A 189 8.48 -9.29 15.99
N ALA A 190 8.15 -10.59 16.01
CA ALA A 190 8.71 -11.53 16.97
C ALA A 190 10.22 -11.69 16.81
N LYS A 191 10.72 -11.72 15.56
CA LYS A 191 12.17 -11.70 15.27
C LYS A 191 12.82 -10.39 15.75
N PHE A 192 12.20 -9.25 15.46
CA PHE A 192 12.67 -7.94 15.92
C PHE A 192 12.79 -7.83 17.44
N LYS A 193 11.82 -8.38 18.19
CA LYS A 193 11.87 -8.38 19.66
C LYS A 193 13.08 -9.14 20.22
N ARG A 194 13.52 -10.21 19.54
CA ARG A 194 14.67 -11.03 19.97
C ARG A 194 16.01 -10.49 19.50
N SER A 195 16.07 -9.97 18.27
CA SER A 195 17.34 -9.68 17.60
C SER A 195 17.56 -8.21 17.27
N ARG A 196 16.57 -7.32 17.51
CA ARG A 196 16.59 -5.89 17.14
C ARG A 196 16.70 -5.62 15.64
N TYR A 197 16.52 -6.65 14.82
CA TYR A 197 16.36 -6.60 13.37
C TYR A 197 15.28 -7.59 12.93
N TYR A 198 14.73 -7.33 11.76
CA TYR A 198 13.95 -8.23 10.92
C TYR A 198 14.48 -8.00 9.48
#